data_AF-A0A8T3DX82-F1
#
_entry.id   AF-A0A8T3DX82-F1
#
_cell.length_a   1.000
_cell.length_b   1.000
_cell.length_c   1.000
_cell.angle_alpha   90.00
_cell.angle_beta   90.00
_cell.angle_gamma   90.00
#
_symmetry.space_group_name_H-M   'P 1'
#
loop_
_entity.id
_entity.type
_entity.pdbx_description
1 polymer ?
#
loop_
_entity_poly.entity_id
_entity_poly.type
_entity_poly.pdbx_seq_one_letter_code
_entity_poly.pdbx_strand_id
1 'polypeptide(L)'
;MCSRFFIDFPDISEQQRKLEAYLQNHFGGMEHKRYECLATLHRVVNESTVCLMGHERRQTLGLISALALRALAEQNALPTVTNVTCYYQPAPYVRDVNFSNYYVARVQPHTPLCSSSFQTWQPCN
;
A
#
# COMPACT_ATOMS: atom_id res chain seq x y z
N MET A 1 -14.07 19.71 14.32
CA MET A 1 -12.69 19.86 14.83
C MET A 1 -11.61 19.60 13.79
N CYS A 2 -11.91 19.02 12.61
CA CYS A 2 -10.90 18.71 11.59
C CYS A 2 -10.12 19.93 11.08
N SER A 3 -10.69 21.13 11.09
CA SER A 3 -10.00 22.32 10.58
C SER A 3 -8.69 22.60 11.33
N ARG A 4 -8.67 22.57 12.66
CA ARG A 4 -7.50 22.98 13.43
C ARG A 4 -6.32 22.00 13.28
N PHE A 5 -6.58 20.68 13.29
CA PHE A 5 -5.53 19.67 13.14
C PHE A 5 -4.76 19.83 11.82
N PHE A 6 -5.46 20.03 10.70
CA PHE A 6 -4.79 20.17 9.40
C PHE A 6 -4.17 21.56 9.19
N ILE A 7 -4.70 22.60 9.85
CA ILE A 7 -4.08 23.94 9.87
C ILE A 7 -2.79 23.92 10.70
N ASP A 8 -2.77 23.21 11.82
CA ASP A 8 -1.62 23.15 12.73
C ASP A 8 -0.49 22.26 12.15
N PHE A 9 -0.83 21.29 11.29
CA PHE A 9 0.11 20.37 10.66
C PHE A 9 -0.09 20.34 9.14
N PRO A 10 0.36 21.38 8.40
CA PRO A 10 0.18 21.44 6.94
C PRO A 10 1.07 20.44 6.19
N ASP A 11 2.20 20.03 6.76
CA ASP A 11 3.08 19.04 6.16
C ASP A 11 2.51 17.62 6.27
N ILE A 12 2.48 16.90 5.15
CA ILE A 12 1.95 15.54 5.06
C ILE A 12 2.78 14.54 5.87
N SER A 13 4.09 14.76 5.95
CA SER A 13 5.01 13.86 6.68
C SER A 13 4.75 13.97 8.18
N GLU A 14 4.49 15.19 8.66
CA GLU A 14 4.08 15.42 10.04
C GLU A 14 2.68 14.85 10.35
N GLN A 15 1.72 15.01 9.42
CA GLN A 15 0.40 14.38 9.55
C GLN A 15 0.53 12.86 9.69
N GLN A 16 1.34 12.23 8.83
CA GLN A 16 1.61 10.79 8.89
C GLN A 16 2.18 10.40 10.25
N ARG A 17 3.28 11.05 10.68
CA ARG A 17 3.94 10.73 11.95
C ARG A 17 2.98 10.84 13.14
N LYS A 18 2.16 11.90 13.18
CA LYS A 18 1.18 12.10 14.26
C LYS A 18 0.08 11.06 14.24
N LEU A 19 -0.42 10.70 13.06
CA LEU A 19 -1.47 9.70 12.92
C LEU A 19 -0.94 8.31 13.28
N GLU A 20 0.26 7.96 12.84
CA GLU A 20 0.93 6.70 13.22
C GLU A 20 1.15 6.61 14.73
N ALA A 21 1.68 7.67 15.35
CA ALA A 21 1.86 7.73 16.80
C ALA A 21 0.52 7.61 17.54
N TYR A 22 -0.54 8.27 17.06
CA TYR A 22 -1.88 8.16 17.62
C TYR A 22 -2.39 6.71 17.56
N LEU A 23 -2.25 6.05 16.41
CA LEU A 23 -2.67 4.66 16.24
C LEU A 23 -1.88 3.69 17.13
N GLN A 24 -0.58 3.90 17.29
CA GLN A 24 0.25 3.07 18.16
C GLN A 24 -0.12 3.25 19.64
N ASN A 25 -0.27 4.49 20.09
CA ASN A 25 -0.55 4.81 21.49
C ASN A 25 -1.96 4.40 21.92
N HIS A 26 -2.97 4.58 21.06
CA HIS A 26 -4.37 4.33 21.41
C HIS A 26 -4.87 2.92 21.08
N PHE A 27 -4.23 2.21 20.15
CA PHE A 27 -4.67 0.89 19.70
C PHE A 27 -3.67 -0.23 20.01
N GLY A 28 -2.69 0.00 20.89
CA GLY A 28 -1.84 -1.08 21.40
C GLY A 28 -2.68 -2.22 21.97
N GLY A 29 -2.65 -3.38 21.31
CA GLY A 29 -3.45 -4.56 21.66
C GLY A 29 -4.86 -4.63 21.03
N MET A 30 -5.27 -3.64 20.23
CA MET A 30 -6.56 -3.61 19.51
C MET A 30 -6.40 -3.30 18.02
N GLU A 31 -5.49 -4.02 17.34
CA GLU A 31 -5.12 -3.72 15.96
C GLU A 31 -6.25 -3.84 14.94
N HIS A 32 -7.21 -4.70 15.23
CA HIS A 32 -8.43 -4.87 14.45
C HIS A 32 -9.24 -3.55 14.33
N LYS A 33 -9.18 -2.66 15.33
CA LYS A 33 -9.94 -1.39 15.33
C LYS A 33 -9.23 -0.23 14.63
N ARG A 34 -7.94 -0.36 14.31
CA ARG A 34 -7.17 0.70 13.62
C ARG A 34 -7.81 1.05 12.28
N TYR A 35 -8.23 0.04 11.51
CA TYR A 35 -8.90 0.23 10.23
C TYR A 35 -10.22 0.99 10.38
N GLU A 36 -11.09 0.59 11.32
CA GLU A 36 -12.39 1.25 11.54
C GLU A 36 -12.22 2.72 11.95
N CYS A 37 -11.22 3.02 12.78
CA CYS A 37 -10.87 4.38 13.16
C CYS A 37 -10.44 5.21 11.94
N LEU A 38 -9.53 4.67 11.11
CA LEU A 38 -9.06 5.34 9.89
C LEU A 38 -10.18 5.52 8.85
N ALA A 39 -11.07 4.55 8.69
CA ALA A 39 -12.23 4.65 7.81
C ALA A 39 -13.19 5.75 8.28
N THR A 40 -13.43 5.85 9.59
CA THR A 40 -14.22 6.93 10.19
C THR A 40 -13.56 8.28 9.97
N LEU A 41 -12.25 8.38 10.23
CA LEU A 41 -11.48 9.61 9.99
C LEU A 41 -11.54 10.04 8.52
N HIS A 42 -11.35 9.10 7.59
CA HIS A 42 -11.45 9.35 6.15
C HIS A 42 -12.81 9.97 5.79
N ARG A 43 -13.92 9.41 6.30
CA ARG A 43 -15.26 9.95 6.06
C ARG A 43 -15.39 11.39 6.58
N VAL A 44 -14.96 11.64 7.81
CA VAL A 44 -15.05 12.97 8.41
C VAL A 44 -14.22 14.00 7.65
N VAL A 45 -13.02 13.64 7.19
CA VAL A 45 -12.16 14.54 6.39
C VAL A 45 -12.76 14.81 5.01
N ASN A 46 -13.36 13.79 4.38
CA ASN A 46 -13.99 13.93 3.08
C ASN A 46 -15.22 14.84 3.11
N GLU A 47 -16.06 14.69 4.14
CA GLU A 47 -17.27 15.50 4.34
C GLU A 47 -16.96 16.92 4.85
N SER A 48 -15.81 17.12 5.50
CA SER A 48 -15.42 18.43 6.01
C SER A 48 -14.96 19.35 4.87
N THR A 49 -15.84 20.23 4.42
CA THR A 49 -15.61 21.19 3.34
C THR A 49 -14.77 22.42 3.73
N VAL A 50 -14.47 22.59 5.02
CA VAL A 50 -13.93 23.85 5.59
C VAL A 50 -12.45 23.75 6.00
N CYS A 51 -11.83 22.57 5.93
CA CYS A 51 -10.54 22.33 6.62
C CYS A 51 -9.29 22.56 5.77
N LEU A 52 -9.38 22.42 4.44
CA LEU A 52 -8.24 22.24 3.54
C LEU A 52 -8.57 22.69 2.12
N MET A 53 -7.57 23.15 1.38
CA MET A 53 -7.69 23.31 -0.08
C MET A 53 -7.86 21.93 -0.73
N GLY A 54 -8.51 21.88 -1.90
CA GLY A 54 -8.87 20.60 -2.53
C GLY A 54 -7.69 19.64 -2.78
N HIS A 55 -6.48 20.18 -3.01
CA HIS A 55 -5.27 19.37 -3.16
C HIS A 55 -4.81 18.76 -1.83
N GLU A 56 -4.70 19.56 -0.78
CA GLU A 56 -4.30 19.13 0.56
C GLU A 56 -5.28 18.07 1.08
N ARG A 57 -6.58 18.29 0.86
CA ARG A 57 -7.62 17.30 1.19
C ARG A 57 -7.38 15.96 0.48
N ARG A 58 -7.11 15.96 -0.82
CA ARG A 58 -6.82 14.71 -1.56
C ARG A 58 -5.56 14.03 -1.04
N GLN A 59 -4.54 14.80 -0.70
CA GLN A 59 -3.28 14.29 -0.18
C GLN A 59 -3.48 13.61 1.19
N THR A 60 -4.19 14.27 2.11
CA THR A 60 -4.56 13.70 3.42
C THR A 60 -5.45 12.46 3.28
N LEU A 61 -6.46 12.48 2.41
CA LEU A 61 -7.30 11.31 2.17
C LEU A 61 -6.48 10.13 1.64
N GLY A 62 -5.58 10.39 0.68
CA GLY A 62 -4.67 9.38 0.14
C GLY A 62 -3.76 8.78 1.22
N LEU A 63 -3.22 9.61 2.11
CA LEU A 63 -2.45 9.16 3.27
C LEU A 63 -3.28 8.25 4.19
N ILE A 64 -4.49 8.67 4.56
CA ILE A 64 -5.38 7.89 5.43
C ILE A 64 -5.72 6.55 4.77
N SER A 65 -6.01 6.54 3.46
CA SER A 65 -6.27 5.31 2.71
C SER A 65 -5.06 4.37 2.70
N ALA A 66 -3.85 4.89 2.50
CA ALA A 66 -2.63 4.09 2.52
C ALA A 66 -2.40 3.44 3.90
N LEU A 67 -2.60 4.20 4.98
CA LEU A 67 -2.51 3.69 6.34
C LEU A 67 -3.59 2.65 6.66
N ALA A 68 -4.82 2.85 6.15
CA ALA A 68 -5.92 1.91 6.32
C ALA A 68 -5.64 0.58 5.61
N LEU A 69 -5.11 0.64 4.39
CA LEU A 69 -4.67 -0.54 3.64
C LEU A 69 -3.54 -1.28 4.37
N ARG A 70 -2.58 -0.56 4.94
CA ARG A 70 -1.51 -1.15 5.75
C ARG A 70 -2.07 -1.86 6.98
N ALA A 71 -2.99 -1.23 7.70
CA ALA A 71 -3.65 -1.84 8.86
C ALA A 71 -4.45 -3.10 8.46
N LEU A 72 -5.13 -3.08 7.31
CA LEU A 72 -5.80 -4.27 6.77
C LEU A 72 -4.80 -5.37 6.41
N ALA A 73 -3.68 -5.04 5.77
CA ALA A 73 -2.66 -6.02 5.42
C ALA A 73 -2.03 -6.65 6.66
N GLU A 74 -1.84 -5.89 7.74
CA GLU A 74 -1.39 -6.41 9.04
C GLU A 74 -2.42 -7.34 9.69
N GLN A 75 -3.72 -7.01 9.61
CA GLN A 75 -4.80 -7.87 10.13
C GLN A 75 -5.00 -9.14 9.31
N ASN A 76 -4.86 -9.05 7.98
CA ASN A 76 -4.98 -10.17 7.05
C ASN A 76 -3.66 -10.86 6.76
N ALA A 77 -2.57 -10.47 7.44
CA ALA A 77 -1.29 -11.14 7.34
C ALA A 77 -1.53 -12.59 7.76
N LEU A 78 -1.52 -13.47 6.76
CA LEU A 78 -1.66 -14.90 6.94
C LEU A 78 -0.76 -15.33 8.11
N PRO A 79 -1.24 -16.17 9.05
CA PRO A 79 -0.40 -16.65 10.12
C PRO A 79 0.89 -17.21 9.50
N THR A 80 2.03 -16.74 10.00
CA THR A 80 3.41 -17.12 9.69
C THR A 80 3.52 -18.21 8.60
N VAL A 81 3.98 -17.82 7.41
CA VAL A 81 4.05 -18.62 6.15
C VAL A 81 4.87 -19.92 6.27
N THR A 82 5.41 -20.26 7.45
CA THR A 82 6.09 -21.54 7.68
C THR A 82 5.18 -22.74 7.41
N ASN A 83 3.86 -22.60 7.51
CA ASN A 83 2.90 -23.71 7.34
C ASN A 83 1.85 -23.49 6.24
N VAL A 84 2.03 -22.52 5.34
CA VAL A 84 1.07 -22.28 4.24
C VAL A 84 1.57 -22.99 2.98
N THR A 85 0.97 -24.13 2.65
CA THR A 85 1.17 -24.76 1.33
C THR A 85 0.34 -24.02 0.29
N CYS A 86 0.98 -23.14 -0.49
CA CYS A 86 0.34 -22.47 -1.61
C CYS A 86 0.18 -23.42 -2.80
N TYR A 87 -1.05 -23.81 -3.11
CA TYR A 87 -1.36 -24.52 -4.35
C TYR A 87 -1.51 -23.50 -5.47
N TYR A 88 -0.41 -23.18 -6.15
CA TYR A 88 -0.47 -22.47 -7.42
C TYR A 88 -0.66 -23.48 -8.54
N GLN A 89 -1.71 -23.28 -9.36
CA GLN A 89 -1.90 -24.07 -10.57
C GLN A 89 -1.08 -23.45 -11.71
N PRO A 90 -0.11 -24.17 -12.28
CA PRO A 90 0.67 -23.67 -13.40
C PRO A 90 -0.25 -23.31 -14.58
N ALA A 91 0.13 -22.28 -15.32
CA ALA A 91 -0.60 -21.92 -16.53
C ALA A 91 -0.65 -23.11 -17.51
N PRO A 92 -1.75 -23.31 -18.27
CA PRO A 92 -1.99 -24.53 -19.03
C PRO A 92 -0.85 -24.94 -19.97
N TYR A 93 -0.19 -23.97 -20.61
CA TYR A 93 0.91 -24.17 -21.55
C TYR A 93 2.17 -24.79 -20.92
N VAL A 94 2.30 -24.75 -19.59
CA VAL A 94 3.43 -25.36 -18.86
C VAL A 94 3.37 -26.89 -18.93
N ARG A 95 2.20 -27.46 -19.20
CA ARG A 95 2.00 -28.91 -19.34
C ARG A 95 2.24 -29.43 -20.76
N ASP A 96 2.46 -28.54 -21.72
CA ASP A 96 2.73 -28.95 -23.10
C ASP A 96 4.16 -29.48 -23.22
N VAL A 97 4.31 -30.62 -23.91
CA VAL A 97 5.62 -31.24 -24.23
C VAL A 97 6.53 -30.27 -25.00
N ASN A 98 5.93 -29.27 -25.66
CA ASN A 98 6.61 -28.22 -26.41
C ASN A 98 6.97 -26.97 -25.59
N PHE A 99 6.96 -27.05 -24.25
CA PHE A 99 7.21 -25.91 -23.36
C PHE A 99 8.51 -25.13 -23.69
N SER A 100 9.54 -25.83 -24.21
CA SER A 100 10.83 -25.24 -24.61
C SER A 100 10.73 -24.20 -25.73
N ASN A 101 9.64 -24.19 -26.51
CA ASN A 101 9.46 -23.26 -27.63
C ASN A 101 8.75 -21.96 -27.25
N TYR A 102 8.25 -21.83 -26.02
CA TYR A 102 7.76 -20.56 -25.51
C TYR A 102 8.94 -19.76 -24.95
N TYR A 103 9.00 -18.46 -25.27
CA TYR A 103 10.04 -17.56 -24.78
C TYR A 103 9.87 -17.39 -23.26
N VAL A 104 10.50 -18.26 -22.47
CA VAL A 104 10.57 -18.10 -21.02
C VAL A 104 11.54 -16.95 -20.77
N ALA A 105 11.01 -15.79 -20.38
CA ALA A 105 11.83 -14.71 -19.85
C ALA A 105 12.60 -15.26 -18.65
N ARG A 106 13.90 -15.52 -18.82
CA ARG A 106 14.78 -15.90 -17.72
C ARG A 106 14.90 -14.70 -16.80
N VAL A 107 14.09 -14.67 -15.74
CA VAL A 107 14.30 -13.77 -14.63
C VAL A 107 15.58 -14.24 -13.94
N GLN A 108 16.70 -13.56 -14.23
CA GLN A 108 17.91 -13.76 -13.44
C GLN A 108 17.55 -13.46 -11.98
N PRO A 109 17.96 -14.29 -11.01
CA PRO A 109 17.84 -13.93 -9.61
C PRO A 109 18.65 -12.65 -9.41
N HIS A 110 17.95 -11.53 -9.19
CA HIS A 110 18.58 -10.26 -8.87
C HIS A 110 19.33 -10.40 -7.54
N THR A 111 20.63 -10.67 -7.61
CA THR A 111 21.59 -10.17 -6.64
C THR A 111 21.58 -8.64 -6.72
N PRO A 112 21.60 -7.90 -5.59
CA PRO A 112 21.62 -6.45 -5.63
C PRO A 112 23.06 -6.01 -5.96
N LEU A 113 23.37 -5.88 -7.24
CA LEU A 113 24.49 -5.07 -7.69
C LEU A 113 23.98 -4.09 -8.73
N CYS A 114 24.06 -2.80 -8.39
CA CYS A 114 23.80 -1.69 -9.28
C CYS A 114 24.56 -1.85 -10.62
N SER A 115 23.85 -1.84 -11.74
CA SER A 115 24.24 -1.09 -12.94
C SER A 115 23.15 -1.14 -14.01
N SER A 116 22.60 0.04 -14.27
CA SER A 116 22.23 0.63 -15.57
C SER A 116 21.73 -0.26 -16.73
N SER A 117 20.70 0.29 -17.38
CA SER A 117 20.38 0.26 -18.82
C SER A 117 19.73 -0.98 -19.40
N PHE A 118 18.40 -1.01 -19.37
CA PHE A 118 17.61 -1.44 -20.52
C PHE A 118 16.51 -0.41 -20.80
N GLN A 119 16.73 0.40 -21.84
CA GLN A 119 15.69 1.21 -22.46
C GLN A 119 14.71 0.27 -23.16
N THR A 120 13.46 0.22 -22.72
CA THR A 120 12.36 -0.47 -23.40
C THR A 120 11.48 0.54 -24.11
N TRP A 121 11.97 1.09 -25.23
CA TRP A 121 11.10 1.69 -26.25
C TRP A 121 11.72 1.40 -27.62
N GLN A 122 11.11 0.49 -28.39
CA GLN A 122 11.35 0.40 -29.82
C GLN A 122 10.44 1.41 -30.54
N PRO A 123 10.92 2.14 -31.56
CA PRO A 123 10.05 2.99 -32.37
C PRO A 123 9.24 2.12 -33.34
N CYS A 124 7.96 2.46 -33.50
CA CYS A 124 7.11 1.90 -34.54
C CYS A 124 7.54 2.44 -35.91
N ASN A 125 7.55 1.57 -36.92
CA ASN A 125 7.66 1.93 -38.35
C ASN A 125 6.34 2.49 -38.87
#